data_AF-A0A0S8EKH7-F1
#
_entry.id   AF-A0A0S8EKH7-F1
#
_cell.length_a   1.000
_cell.length_b   1.000
_cell.length_c   1.000
_cell.angle_alpha   90.00
_cell.angle_beta   90.00
_cell.angle_gamma   90.00
#
_symmetry.space_group_name_H-M   'P 1'
#
loop_
_entity.id
_entity.type
_entity.pdbx_description
1 polymer ?
#
loop_
_entity_poly.entity_id
_entity_poly.type
_entity_poly.pdbx_seq_one_letter_code
_entity_poly.pdbx_strand_id
1 'polypeptide(L)'
;MEFALGLTLIRLQRHDEAMALLGRAYQTRPETIRFGYVYAVAQFDTGKRVAALRTLEHMHKRYPANRDLLQLLVGYNQQMGRRSAAQKYAEKLERLRVPN
;
A
#
# COMPACT_ATOMS: atom_id res chain seq x y z
N MET A 1 -6.69 -16.03 8.00
CA MET A 1 -7.15 -15.21 9.14
C MET A 1 -6.24 -14.00 9.38
N GLU A 2 -5.23 -13.75 8.55
CA GLU A 2 -4.23 -12.70 8.76
C GLU A 2 -4.67 -11.28 8.39
N PHE A 3 -5.75 -11.13 7.62
CA PHE A 3 -6.22 -9.82 7.14
C PHE A 3 -6.83 -8.94 8.24
N ALA A 4 -7.59 -9.55 9.15
CA ALA A 4 -8.13 -8.86 10.31
C ALA A 4 -7.00 -8.43 11.25
N LEU A 5 -5.97 -9.28 11.42
CA LEU A 5 -4.87 -8.99 12.34
C LEU A 5 -4.06 -7.76 11.90
N GLY A 6 -3.77 -7.61 10.60
CA GLY A 6 -3.03 -6.45 10.09
C GLY A 6 -3.76 -5.12 10.32
N LEU A 7 -5.08 -5.08 10.13
CA LEU A 7 -5.89 -3.89 10.35
C LEU A 7 -6.12 -3.63 11.86
N THR A 8 -6.26 -4.70 12.65
CA THR A 8 -6.40 -4.62 14.11
C THR A 8 -5.11 -4.14 14.77
N LEU A 9 -3.93 -4.56 14.30
CA LEU A 9 -2.65 -4.12 14.88
C LEU A 9 -2.35 -2.64 14.59
N ILE A 10 -2.76 -2.12 13.42
CA ILE A 10 -2.72 -0.68 13.12
C ILE A 10 -3.67 0.08 14.08
N ARG A 11 -4.88 -0.44 14.30
CA ARG A 11 -5.85 0.16 15.26
C ARG A 11 -5.41 0.06 16.73
N LEU A 12 -4.54 -0.88 17.07
CA LEU A 12 -4.03 -1.09 18.44
C LEU A 12 -2.78 -0.25 18.76
N GLN A 13 -2.34 0.65 17.88
CA GLN A 13 -1.10 1.45 18.05
C GLN A 13 0.20 0.63 18.21
N ARG A 14 0.14 -0.70 18.06
CA ARG A 14 1.29 -1.62 18.13
C ARG A 14 1.96 -1.74 16.77
N HIS A 15 2.30 -0.58 16.20
CA HIS A 15 2.79 -0.46 14.83
C HIS A 15 4.12 -1.21 14.62
N ASP A 16 5.02 -1.23 15.60
CA ASP A 16 6.33 -1.85 15.47
C ASP A 16 6.26 -3.39 15.41
N GLU A 17 5.40 -4.00 16.23
CA GLU A 17 5.18 -5.44 16.20
C GLU A 17 4.44 -5.87 14.93
N ALA A 18 3.47 -5.06 14.48
CA ALA A 18 2.81 -5.25 13.20
C ALA A 18 3.81 -5.22 12.05
N MET A 19 4.73 -4.24 12.04
CA MET A 19 5.75 -4.15 11.00
C MET A 19 6.69 -5.35 11.00
N ALA A 20 7.10 -5.86 12.16
CA ALA A 20 7.99 -7.01 12.25
C ALA A 20 7.33 -8.30 11.74
N LEU A 21 6.07 -8.54 12.12
CA LEU A 21 5.28 -9.69 11.66
C LEU A 21 4.95 -9.61 10.17
N LEU A 22 4.53 -8.44 9.69
CA LEU A 22 4.20 -8.21 8.28
C LEU A 22 5.44 -8.24 7.38
N GLY A 23 6.58 -7.71 7.85
CA GLY A 23 7.86 -7.78 7.15
C GLY A 23 8.35 -9.21 6.97
N ARG A 24 8.30 -10.04 8.03
CA ARG A 24 8.60 -11.48 7.92
C ARG A 24 7.62 -12.19 7.00
N ALA A 25 6.31 -11.92 7.12
CA ALA A 25 5.32 -12.54 6.26
C ALA A 25 5.51 -12.18 4.77
N TYR A 26 5.89 -10.94 4.45
CA TYR A 26 6.22 -10.51 3.09
C TYR A 26 7.48 -11.21 2.55
N GLN A 27 8.49 -11.43 3.40
CA GLN A 27 9.71 -12.16 3.02
C GLN A 27 9.42 -13.65 2.76
N THR A 28 8.56 -14.27 3.56
CA THR A 28 8.26 -15.72 3.45
C THR A 28 7.21 -16.03 2.38
N ARG A 29 6.29 -15.10 2.08
CA ARG A 29 5.23 -15.27 1.08
C ARG A 29 5.06 -14.02 0.20
N PRO A 30 6.03 -13.73 -0.69
CA PRO A 30 6.03 -12.55 -1.55
C PRO A 30 4.92 -12.57 -2.62
N GLU A 31 4.24 -13.70 -2.79
CA GLU A 31 3.08 -13.89 -3.66
C GLU A 31 1.79 -13.25 -3.12
N THR A 32 1.76 -12.90 -1.83
CA THR A 32 0.57 -12.33 -1.21
C THR A 32 0.67 -10.80 -1.14
N ILE A 33 0.06 -10.11 -2.13
CA ILE A 33 -0.13 -8.64 -2.18
C ILE A 33 -0.53 -8.04 -0.83
N ARG A 34 -1.34 -8.79 -0.09
CA ARG A 34 -1.95 -8.41 1.18
C ARG A 34 -0.92 -7.91 2.22
N PHE A 35 0.24 -8.56 2.33
CA PHE A 35 1.24 -8.17 3.33
C PHE A 35 1.96 -6.87 2.96
N GLY A 36 2.34 -6.72 1.69
CA GLY A 36 2.95 -5.47 1.21
C GLY A 36 1.98 -4.28 1.33
N TYR A 37 0.69 -4.50 1.13
CA TYR A 37 -0.34 -3.48 1.28
C TYR A 37 -0.41 -2.97 2.71
N VAL A 38 -0.55 -3.86 3.69
CA VAL A 38 -0.63 -3.47 5.11
C VAL A 38 0.69 -2.86 5.58
N TYR A 39 1.83 -3.36 5.10
CA TYR A 39 3.14 -2.78 5.42
C TYR A 39 3.27 -1.34 4.92
N ALA A 40 2.85 -1.05 3.69
CA ALA A 40 2.87 0.32 3.16
C ALA A 40 1.93 1.26 3.92
N VAL A 41 0.74 0.79 4.32
CA VAL A 41 -0.20 1.56 5.14
C VAL A 41 0.42 1.87 6.50
N ALA A 42 0.98 0.87 7.19
CA ALA A 42 1.64 1.07 8.47
C ALA A 42 2.83 2.04 8.37
N GLN A 43 3.62 1.98 7.29
CA GLN A 43 4.69 2.94 7.04
C GLN A 43 4.15 4.37 6.89
N PHE A 44 3.01 4.55 6.22
CA PHE A 44 2.41 5.86 6.03
C PHE A 44 1.88 6.43 7.36
N ASP A 45 1.16 5.61 8.11
CA ASP A 45 0.55 5.98 9.40
C ASP A 45 1.59 6.28 10.48
N THR A 46 2.74 5.60 10.45
CA THR A 46 3.89 5.85 11.34
C THR A 46 4.76 7.05 10.91
N GLY A 47 4.32 7.81 9.92
CA GLY A 47 5.03 9.02 9.44
C GLY A 47 6.15 8.73 8.43
N LYS A 48 6.46 7.46 8.13
CA LYS A 48 7.44 7.05 7.11
C LYS A 48 6.85 7.10 5.69
N ARG A 49 6.22 8.24 5.35
CA ARG A 49 5.42 8.43 4.12
C ARG A 49 6.21 8.17 2.82
N VAL A 50 7.48 8.57 2.77
CA VAL A 50 8.35 8.32 1.60
C VAL A 50 8.64 6.83 1.42
N ALA A 51 8.85 6.10 2.52
CA ALA A 51 9.06 4.65 2.47
C ALA A 51 7.78 3.93 2.02
N ALA A 52 6.61 4.34 2.51
CA ALA A 52 5.31 3.82 2.08
C ALA A 52 5.13 3.93 0.56
N LEU A 53 5.41 5.11 -0.02
CA LEU A 53 5.30 5.30 -1.47
C LEU A 53 6.26 4.38 -2.25
N ARG A 54 7.52 4.23 -1.81
CA ARG A 54 8.47 3.31 -2.45
C ARG A 54 7.97 1.87 -2.43
N THR A 55 7.42 1.42 -1.30
CA THR A 55 6.82 0.09 -1.17
C THR A 55 5.66 -0.09 -2.14
N LEU A 56 4.73 0.87 -2.19
CA LEU A 56 3.56 0.81 -3.10
C LEU A 56 3.97 0.85 -4.57
N GLU A 57 4.95 1.68 -4.94
CA GLU A 57 5.48 1.75 -6.30
C GLU A 57 6.10 0.41 -6.72
N HIS A 58 6.87 -0.23 -5.83
CA HIS A 58 7.44 -1.54 -6.09
C HIS A 58 6.35 -2.61 -6.27
N MET A 59 5.32 -2.59 -5.41
CA MET A 59 4.18 -3.49 -5.55
C MET A 59 3.40 -3.25 -6.84
N HIS A 60 3.18 -1.99 -7.23
CA HIS A 60 2.49 -1.65 -8.47
C HIS A 60 3.24 -2.15 -9.71
N LYS A 61 4.58 -2.21 -9.69
CA LYS A 61 5.34 -2.85 -10.78
C LYS A 61 5.02 -4.33 -10.93
N ARG A 62 4.80 -5.04 -9.82
CA ARG A 62 4.46 -6.48 -9.81
C ARG A 62 2.97 -6.73 -10.08
N TYR A 63 2.11 -5.80 -9.68
CA TYR A 63 0.65 -5.89 -9.79
C TYR A 63 0.06 -4.61 -10.42
N PRO A 64 0.35 -4.33 -11.70
CA PRO A 64 -0.01 -3.08 -12.34
C PRO A 64 -1.52 -2.87 -12.51
N ALA A 65 -2.30 -3.95 -12.57
CA ALA A 65 -3.76 -3.93 -12.69
C ALA A 65 -4.50 -3.97 -11.34
N ASN A 66 -3.79 -3.91 -10.22
CA ASN A 66 -4.43 -3.93 -8.90
C ASN A 66 -5.00 -2.53 -8.57
N ARG A 67 -6.33 -2.44 -8.47
CA ARG A 67 -7.05 -1.19 -8.22
C ARG A 67 -6.77 -0.63 -6.82
N ASP A 68 -6.66 -1.48 -5.80
CA ASP A 68 -6.43 -1.05 -4.41
C ASP A 68 -5.06 -0.36 -4.25
N LEU A 69 -4.02 -0.87 -4.93
CA LEU A 69 -2.70 -0.23 -4.95
C LEU A 69 -2.72 1.13 -5.63
N LEU A 70 -3.44 1.26 -6.74
CA LEU A 70 -3.59 2.53 -7.44
C LEU A 70 -4.37 3.55 -6.60
N GLN A 71 -5.43 3.13 -5.91
CA GLN A 71 -6.18 4.01 -5.00
C GLN A 71 -5.30 4.53 -3.85
N LEU A 72 -4.51 3.66 -3.21
CA LEU A 72 -3.56 4.08 -2.19
C LEU A 72 -2.52 5.06 -2.73
N LEU A 73 -1.93 4.76 -3.90
CA LEU A 73 -0.95 5.64 -4.53
C LEU A 73 -1.55 7.02 -4.84
N VAL A 74 -2.79 7.10 -5.30
CA VAL A 74 -3.49 8.37 -5.51
C VAL A 74 -3.64 9.12 -4.19
N GLY A 75 -4.24 8.48 -3.17
CA GLY A 75 -4.53 9.13 -1.89
C GLY A 75 -3.27 9.61 -1.17
N TYR A 76 -2.23 8.78 -1.10
CA TYR A 76 -0.97 9.13 -0.43
C TYR A 76 -0.19 10.20 -1.18
N ASN A 77 -0.16 10.16 -2.53
CA ASN A 77 0.47 11.24 -3.29
C ASN A 77 -0.29 12.57 -3.12
N GLN A 78 -1.63 12.56 -3.04
CA GLN A 78 -2.42 13.76 -2.75
C GLN A 78 -2.10 14.33 -1.37
N GLN A 79 -2.08 13.50 -0.32
CA GLN A 79 -1.76 13.93 1.04
C GLN A 79 -0.32 14.46 1.20
N MET A 80 0.60 14.01 0.35
CA MET A 80 1.98 14.52 0.30
C MET A 80 2.15 15.73 -0.63
N GLY A 81 1.07 16.24 -1.25
CA GLY A 81 1.14 17.36 -2.20
C GLY A 81 1.72 17.01 -3.58
N ARG A 82 1.95 15.72 -3.86
CA ARG A 82 2.52 15.22 -5.13
C ARG A 82 1.43 15.08 -6.21
N ARG A 83 0.81 16.20 -6.57
CA ARG A 83 -0.36 16.27 -7.46
C ARG A 83 -0.16 15.57 -8.81
N SER A 84 0.99 15.78 -9.46
CA SER A 84 1.29 15.15 -10.76
C SER A 84 1.35 13.63 -10.68
N ALA A 85 1.93 13.09 -9.61
CA ALA A 85 1.99 11.65 -9.39
C ALA A 85 0.60 11.08 -9.09
N ALA A 86 -0.17 11.76 -8.23
CA ALA A 86 -1.55 11.37 -7.95
C ALA A 86 -2.41 11.32 -9.22
N GLN A 87 -2.33 12.33 -10.09
CA GLN A 87 -3.08 12.36 -11.34
C GLN A 87 -2.69 11.20 -12.26
N LYS A 88 -1.39 10.92 -12.41
CA LYS A 88 -0.90 9.80 -13.21
C LYS A 88 -1.46 8.45 -12.74
N TYR A 89 -1.55 8.23 -11.43
CA TYR A 89 -2.12 6.98 -10.88
C TYR A 89 -3.65 6.97 -10.98
N ALA A 90 -4.32 8.12 -10.87
CA ALA A 90 -5.76 8.23 -11.04
C ALA A 90 -6.18 7.91 -12.48
N GLU A 91 -5.44 8.39 -13.47
CA GLU A 91 -5.66 8.06 -14.88
C GLU A 91 -5.53 6.56 -15.15
N LYS A 92 -4.52 5.91 -14.56
CA LYS A 92 -4.37 4.44 -14.64
C LYS A 92 -5.54 3.71 -13.99
N LEU A 93 -6.04 4.22 -12.86
CA LEU A 93 -7.19 3.65 -12.16
C LEU A 93 -8.47 3.75 -13.00
N GLU A 94 -8.71 4.91 -13.63
CA GLU A 94 -9.86 5.10 -14.54
C GLU A 94 -9.77 4.18 -15.75
N ARG A 95 -8.58 4.02 -16.36
CA ARG A 95 -8.38 3.08 -17.47
C ARG A 95 -8.69 1.62 -17.10
N LEU A 96 -8.49 1.23 -15.84
CA LEU A 96 -8.87 -0.11 -15.35
C LEU A 96 -10.36 -0.22 -14.98
N ARG A 97 -11.04 0.91 -14.74
CA ARG A 97 -12.46 0.95 -14.38
C ARG A 97 -13.36 0.78 -15.60
N VAL A 98 -12.92 1.20 -16.78
CA VAL A 98 -13.68 1.08 -18.02
C VAL A 98 -13.47 -0.35 -18.57
N PRO A 99 -14.45 -1.27 -18.45
CA PRO A 99 -14.43 -2.45 -19.29
C PRO A 99 -14.68 -1.98 -20.73
N ASN A 100 -13.79 -2.36 -21.64
CA ASN A 100 -14.05 -2.24 -23.07
C ASN A 100 -15.10 -3.27 -23.48
#